data_AF-A0A2A7FN88-F1
#
_entry.id   AF-A0A2A7FN88-F1
#
_cell.length_a   1.000
_cell.length_b   1.000
_cell.length_c   1.000
_cell.angle_alpha   90.00
_cell.angle_beta   90.00
_cell.angle_gamma   90.00
#
_symmetry.space_group_name_H-M   'P 1'
#
loop_
_entity.id
_entity.type
_entity.pdbx_description
1 polymer ?
#
loop_
_entity_poly.entity_id
_entity_poly.type
_entity_poly.pdbx_seq_one_letter_code
_entity_poly.pdbx_strand_id
1 'polypeptide(L)'
;MRNLSSFPTKVDTFVELYDLPPSLVVSAKRYQELKVKPTLNSTEQAELNNLTTILGDYIITPETWNKFASALINVEDFFLTKVDGYIDTKQLEWATYVKDFTYKGVYSASTQYKFQNMITYNGDLYLCTKDAKGIVPTSTANWQKISTKGDKGDTGLNVYYKGSYSATVAYALGDAVDYGGLIYYCKKATTAGTAPTDATSWFLFDKTIVSQTTPPTTQQGLIWIELIS
;
A
#
# COMPACT_ATOMS: atom_id res chain seq x y z
N MET A 1 -10.84 -42.66 -8.07
CA MET A 1 -11.93 -42.94 -7.12
C MET A 1 -13.12 -42.06 -7.48
N ARG A 2 -14.35 -42.56 -7.38
CA ARG A 2 -15.56 -41.73 -7.53
C ARG A 2 -15.58 -40.71 -6.38
N ASN A 3 -15.67 -39.42 -6.68
CA ASN A 3 -15.85 -38.41 -5.63
C ASN A 3 -17.28 -38.54 -5.07
N LEU A 4 -17.38 -38.83 -3.78
CA LEU A 4 -18.67 -38.98 -3.06
C LEU A 4 -19.00 -37.78 -2.18
N SER A 5 -18.09 -36.81 -2.10
CA SER A 5 -18.24 -35.61 -1.29
C SER A 5 -18.89 -34.49 -2.08
N SER A 6 -19.67 -33.70 -1.38
CA SER A 6 -20.38 -32.52 -1.90
C SER A 6 -19.63 -31.22 -1.60
N PHE A 7 -18.59 -31.28 -0.77
CA PHE A 7 -17.69 -30.16 -0.53
C PHE A 7 -16.89 -29.88 -1.82
N PRO A 8 -16.64 -28.60 -2.19
CA PRO A 8 -16.84 -27.38 -1.40
C PRO A 8 -18.23 -26.73 -1.53
N THR A 9 -19.13 -27.25 -2.37
CA THR A 9 -20.42 -26.59 -2.65
C THR A 9 -21.40 -26.62 -1.47
N LYS A 10 -21.34 -27.67 -0.65
CA LYS A 10 -22.13 -27.83 0.57
C LYS A 10 -21.38 -28.71 1.55
N VAL A 11 -21.73 -28.58 2.82
CA VAL A 11 -21.20 -29.45 3.88
C VAL A 11 -21.71 -30.87 3.66
N ASP A 12 -20.82 -31.85 3.77
CA ASP A 12 -21.19 -33.26 3.69
C ASP A 12 -21.94 -33.70 4.94
N THR A 13 -23.01 -34.47 4.74
CA THR A 13 -23.73 -35.13 5.83
C THR A 13 -23.27 -36.57 5.94
N PHE A 14 -22.93 -36.99 7.15
CA PHE A 14 -22.56 -38.37 7.47
C PHE A 14 -23.63 -39.00 8.36
N VAL A 15 -23.81 -40.31 8.21
CA VAL A 15 -24.63 -41.08 9.15
C VAL A 15 -23.85 -41.16 10.45
N GLU A 16 -24.46 -40.75 11.55
CA GLU A 16 -23.90 -40.92 12.88
C GLU A 16 -24.02 -42.39 13.29
N LEU A 17 -22.92 -42.95 13.78
CA LEU A 17 -22.87 -44.34 14.19
C LEU A 17 -22.86 -44.45 15.71
N TYR A 18 -23.50 -45.49 16.22
CA TYR A 18 -23.63 -45.78 17.64
C TYR A 18 -23.00 -47.13 17.98
N ASP A 19 -22.70 -47.32 19.26
CA ASP A 19 -22.29 -48.61 19.77
C ASP A 19 -23.42 -49.63 19.60
N LEU A 20 -23.06 -50.85 19.18
CA LEU A 20 -24.00 -51.94 18.98
C LEU A 20 -24.66 -52.32 20.32
N PRO A 21 -25.99 -52.19 20.46
CA PRO A 21 -26.66 -52.57 21.69
C PRO A 21 -26.72 -54.10 21.85
N PRO A 22 -26.76 -54.63 23.09
CA PRO A 22 -26.85 -56.07 23.34
C PRO A 22 -28.04 -56.76 22.63
N SER A 23 -29.15 -56.05 22.44
CA SER A 23 -30.34 -56.55 21.73
C SER A 23 -30.11 -56.87 20.25
N LEU A 24 -29.11 -56.25 19.61
CA LEU A 24 -28.80 -56.41 18.19
C LEU A 24 -27.58 -57.30 17.92
N VAL A 25 -26.93 -57.84 18.96
CA VAL A 25 -25.75 -58.70 18.82
C VAL A 25 -26.04 -59.98 18.02
N VAL A 26 -27.23 -60.56 18.19
CA VAL A 26 -27.64 -61.75 17.41
C VAL A 26 -27.74 -61.40 15.93
N SER A 27 -28.35 -60.26 15.61
CA SER A 27 -28.45 -59.74 14.24
C SER A 27 -27.08 -59.46 13.63
N ALA A 28 -26.14 -58.88 14.39
CA ALA A 28 -24.79 -58.61 13.94
C ALA A 28 -23.98 -59.88 13.65
N LYS A 29 -24.11 -60.91 14.51
CA LYS A 29 -23.50 -62.23 14.24
C LYS A 29 -24.05 -62.85 12.96
N ARG A 30 -25.38 -62.82 12.78
CA ARG A 30 -26.03 -63.33 11.57
C ARG A 30 -25.59 -62.57 10.32
N TYR A 31 -25.44 -61.26 10.42
CA TYR A 31 -24.91 -60.42 9.34
C TYR A 31 -23.50 -60.87 8.92
N GLN A 32 -22.61 -61.11 9.88
CA GLN A 32 -21.25 -61.59 9.62
C GLN A 32 -21.25 -62.98 8.97
N GLU A 33 -22.06 -63.91 9.49
CA GLU A 33 -22.20 -65.26 8.90
C GLU A 33 -22.58 -65.19 7.42
N LEU A 34 -23.56 -64.37 7.06
CA LEU A 34 -23.99 -64.19 5.68
C LEU A 34 -22.91 -63.52 4.82
N LYS A 35 -22.15 -62.56 5.36
CA LYS A 35 -21.09 -61.85 4.62
C LYS A 35 -19.85 -62.70 4.33
N VAL A 36 -19.59 -63.73 5.14
CA VAL A 36 -18.45 -64.65 4.95
C VAL A 36 -18.78 -65.76 3.95
N LYS A 37 -20.05 -66.03 3.67
CA LYS A 37 -20.44 -67.04 2.68
C LYS A 37 -19.99 -66.64 1.27
N PRO A 38 -19.43 -67.58 0.48
CA PRO A 38 -18.97 -67.28 -0.88
C PRO A 38 -20.11 -66.99 -1.86
N THR A 39 -21.29 -67.57 -1.61
CA THR A 39 -22.51 -67.37 -2.40
C THR A 39 -23.73 -67.36 -1.50
N LEU A 40 -24.68 -66.47 -1.79
CA LEU A 40 -25.96 -66.36 -1.10
C LEU A 40 -27.09 -66.72 -2.05
N ASN A 41 -28.07 -67.47 -1.56
CA ASN A 41 -29.33 -67.65 -2.29
C ASN A 41 -30.23 -66.39 -2.15
N SER A 42 -31.32 -66.32 -2.91
CA SER A 42 -32.21 -65.15 -2.92
C SER A 42 -32.80 -64.80 -1.55
N THR A 43 -33.13 -65.80 -0.74
CA THR A 43 -33.67 -65.60 0.62
C THR A 43 -32.60 -65.05 1.56
N GLU A 44 -31.39 -65.61 1.51
CA GLU A 44 -30.26 -65.14 2.30
C GLU A 44 -29.82 -63.73 1.89
N GLN A 45 -29.90 -63.40 0.61
CA GLN A 45 -29.61 -62.05 0.12
C GLN A 45 -30.64 -61.03 0.62
N ALA A 46 -31.93 -61.39 0.64
CA ALA A 46 -32.98 -60.55 1.21
C ALA A 46 -32.79 -60.37 2.72
N GLU A 47 -32.43 -61.43 3.43
CA GLU A 47 -32.08 -61.38 4.86
C GLU A 47 -30.89 -60.44 5.12
N LEU A 48 -29.82 -60.54 4.32
CA LEU A 48 -28.65 -59.68 4.44
C LEU A 48 -28.98 -58.21 4.20
N ASN A 49 -29.85 -57.91 3.23
CA ASN A 49 -30.29 -56.54 2.96
C ASN A 49 -31.09 -55.99 4.15
N ASN A 50 -32.00 -56.78 4.73
CA ASN A 50 -32.75 -56.38 5.91
C ASN A 50 -31.83 -56.14 7.12
N LEU A 51 -30.88 -57.04 7.37
CA LEU A 51 -29.88 -56.87 8.43
C LEU A 51 -29.01 -55.63 8.22
N THR A 52 -28.66 -55.30 6.97
CA THR A 52 -27.93 -54.07 6.64
C THR A 52 -28.71 -52.82 7.05
N THR A 53 -30.02 -52.81 6.85
CA THR A 53 -30.89 -51.71 7.28
C THR A 53 -30.99 -51.65 8.81
N ILE A 54 -31.23 -52.78 9.48
CA ILE A 54 -31.36 -52.85 10.95
C ILE A 54 -30.06 -52.40 11.63
N LEU A 55 -28.92 -52.77 11.06
CA LEU A 55 -27.59 -52.50 11.62
C LEU A 55 -26.97 -51.21 11.08
N GLY A 56 -27.66 -50.46 10.20
CA GLY A 56 -27.09 -49.36 9.43
C GLY A 56 -26.41 -48.28 10.27
N ASP A 57 -27.00 -47.95 11.42
CA ASP A 57 -26.47 -46.95 12.36
C ASP A 57 -25.41 -47.53 13.32
N TYR A 58 -25.06 -48.81 13.19
CA TYR A 58 -24.15 -49.52 14.10
C TYR A 58 -22.94 -50.15 13.38
N ILE A 59 -22.88 -50.07 12.05
CA ILE A 59 -21.79 -50.66 11.26
C ILE A 59 -21.19 -49.65 10.28
N ILE A 60 -19.87 -49.73 10.09
CA ILE A 60 -19.18 -48.96 9.06
C ILE A 60 -19.31 -49.71 7.74
N THR A 61 -20.00 -49.10 6.77
CA THR A 61 -20.06 -49.62 5.40
C THR A 61 -18.95 -49.02 4.54
N PRO A 62 -18.52 -49.71 3.45
CA PRO A 62 -17.60 -49.12 2.49
C PRO A 62 -18.11 -47.81 1.89
N GLU A 63 -19.43 -47.63 1.76
CA GLU A 63 -20.01 -46.39 1.28
C GLU A 63 -19.74 -45.22 2.25
N THR A 64 -20.04 -45.42 3.54
CA THR A 64 -19.77 -44.42 4.60
C THR A 64 -18.27 -44.09 4.65
N TRP A 65 -17.42 -45.11 4.62
CA TRP A 65 -15.96 -44.92 4.70
C TRP A 65 -15.38 -44.22 3.47
N ASN A 66 -15.80 -44.62 2.27
CA ASN A 66 -15.34 -43.98 1.03
C ASN A 66 -15.85 -42.53 0.92
N LYS A 67 -17.05 -42.23 1.44
CA LYS A 67 -17.56 -40.86 1.50
C LYS A 67 -16.72 -40.01 2.45
N PHE A 68 -16.38 -40.53 3.63
CA PHE A 68 -15.50 -39.84 4.57
C PHE A 68 -14.13 -39.55 3.97
N ALA A 69 -13.50 -40.55 3.34
CA ALA A 69 -12.22 -40.37 2.65
C ALA A 69 -12.32 -39.33 1.52
N SER A 70 -13.39 -39.36 0.72
CA SER A 70 -13.61 -38.37 -0.35
C SER A 70 -13.74 -36.95 0.20
N ALA A 71 -14.43 -36.77 1.33
CA ALA A 71 -14.61 -35.47 1.95
C ALA A 71 -13.30 -34.92 2.49
N LEU A 72 -12.49 -35.76 3.15
CA LEU A 72 -11.18 -35.37 3.64
C LEU A 72 -10.25 -34.93 2.49
N ILE A 73 -10.20 -35.72 1.41
CA ILE A 73 -9.41 -35.38 0.23
C ILE A 73 -9.86 -34.05 -0.39
N ASN A 74 -11.18 -33.81 -0.51
CA ASN A 74 -11.69 -32.55 -1.07
C ASN A 74 -11.38 -31.34 -0.17
N VAL A 75 -11.34 -31.53 1.16
CA VAL A 75 -10.95 -30.49 2.10
C VAL A 75 -9.47 -30.15 1.93
N GLU A 76 -8.60 -31.16 1.87
CA GLU A 76 -7.16 -30.96 1.63
C GLU A 76 -6.91 -30.25 0.30
N ASP A 77 -7.53 -30.72 -0.79
CA ASP A 77 -7.41 -30.12 -2.12
C ASP A 77 -7.91 -28.66 -2.14
N PHE A 78 -9.02 -28.37 -1.46
CA PHE A 78 -9.55 -27.01 -1.40
C PHE A 78 -8.60 -26.05 -0.68
N PHE A 79 -8.07 -26.44 0.48
CA PHE A 79 -7.15 -25.55 1.19
C PHE A 79 -5.85 -25.34 0.40
N LEU A 80 -5.27 -26.41 -0.16
CA LEU A 80 -4.01 -26.30 -0.92
C LEU A 80 -4.17 -25.54 -2.24
N THR A 81 -5.26 -25.78 -2.99
CA THR A 81 -5.38 -25.23 -4.35
C THR A 81 -6.23 -23.96 -4.41
N LYS A 82 -7.27 -23.86 -3.58
CA LYS A 82 -8.24 -22.74 -3.64
C LYS A 82 -7.95 -21.68 -2.60
N VAL A 83 -7.47 -22.04 -1.42
CA VAL A 83 -7.15 -21.06 -0.37
C VAL A 83 -5.72 -20.58 -0.52
N ASP A 84 -4.74 -21.47 -0.38
CA ASP A 84 -3.32 -21.10 -0.45
C ASP A 84 -2.97 -20.53 -1.82
N GLY A 85 -3.37 -21.23 -2.90
CA GLY A 85 -3.19 -20.72 -4.27
C GLY A 85 -3.85 -19.35 -4.51
N TYR A 86 -5.00 -19.07 -3.89
CA TYR A 86 -5.63 -17.75 -3.97
C TYR A 86 -4.87 -16.70 -3.18
N ILE A 87 -4.43 -17.02 -1.96
CA ILE A 87 -3.64 -16.13 -1.11
C ILE A 87 -2.34 -15.76 -1.83
N ASP A 88 -1.61 -16.73 -2.36
CA ASP A 88 -0.36 -16.50 -3.10
C ASP A 88 -0.58 -15.59 -4.32
N THR A 89 -1.65 -15.85 -5.08
CA THR A 89 -2.03 -15.01 -6.22
C THR A 89 -2.31 -13.58 -5.77
N LYS A 90 -3.06 -13.40 -4.69
CA LYS A 90 -3.39 -12.06 -4.16
C LYS A 90 -2.17 -11.35 -3.59
N GLN A 91 -1.27 -12.06 -2.93
CA GLN A 91 -0.01 -11.52 -2.46
C GLN A 91 0.85 -11.01 -3.62
N LEU A 92 0.92 -11.75 -4.74
CA LEU A 92 1.65 -11.32 -5.93
C LEU A 92 1.02 -10.11 -6.62
N GLU A 93 -0.32 -10.09 -6.74
CA GLU A 93 -1.06 -8.93 -7.26
C GLU A 93 -0.80 -7.68 -6.41
N TRP A 94 -0.89 -7.80 -5.08
CA TRP A 94 -0.64 -6.70 -4.16
C TRP A 94 0.82 -6.25 -4.17
N ALA A 95 1.77 -7.17 -4.22
CA ALA A 95 3.19 -6.84 -4.34
C ALA A 95 3.47 -6.03 -5.60
N THR A 96 2.82 -6.38 -6.73
CA THR A 96 2.93 -5.63 -7.99
C THR A 96 2.35 -4.22 -7.84
N TYR A 97 1.14 -4.11 -7.28
CA TYR A 97 0.49 -2.82 -7.04
C TYR A 97 1.33 -1.89 -6.14
N VAL A 98 1.90 -2.41 -5.05
CA VAL A 98 2.78 -1.64 -4.16
C VAL A 98 4.07 -1.25 -4.86
N LYS A 99 4.65 -2.12 -5.70
CA LYS A 99 5.88 -1.81 -6.45
C LYS A 99 5.66 -0.74 -7.52
N ASP A 100 4.44 -0.62 -8.03
CA ASP A 100 4.04 0.47 -8.91
C ASP A 100 3.80 1.78 -8.14
N PHE A 101 3.60 1.75 -6.82
CA PHE A 101 3.59 2.97 -6.00
C PHE A 101 5.01 3.50 -5.76
N THR A 102 5.63 4.06 -6.81
CA THR A 102 7.03 4.51 -6.76
C THR A 102 7.22 5.88 -7.40
N TYR A 103 8.19 6.61 -6.87
CA TYR A 103 8.75 7.78 -7.53
C TYR A 103 9.59 7.35 -8.74
N LYS A 104 9.31 7.92 -9.91
CA LYS A 104 9.95 7.59 -11.20
C LYS A 104 10.93 8.67 -11.67
N GLY A 105 11.25 9.67 -10.83
CA GLY A 105 12.16 10.75 -11.17
C GLY A 105 11.48 11.87 -11.97
N VAL A 106 12.28 12.58 -12.78
CA VAL A 106 11.79 13.66 -13.65
C VAL A 106 10.98 13.09 -14.80
N TYR A 107 9.89 13.77 -15.18
CA TYR A 107 9.04 13.37 -16.29
C TYR A 107 9.81 13.20 -17.61
N SER A 108 9.49 12.13 -18.35
CA SER A 108 9.95 11.86 -19.71
C SER A 108 8.79 11.34 -20.56
N ALA A 109 8.65 11.87 -21.78
CA ALA A 109 7.58 11.48 -22.70
C ALA A 109 7.68 10.03 -23.20
N SER A 110 8.88 9.42 -23.18
CA SER A 110 9.09 8.04 -23.61
C SER A 110 8.70 7.00 -22.56
N THR A 111 8.62 7.41 -21.29
CA THR A 111 8.37 6.53 -20.15
C THR A 111 6.88 6.25 -20.00
N GLN A 112 6.54 4.98 -19.75
CA GLN A 112 5.19 4.61 -19.31
C GLN A 112 5.07 4.81 -17.80
N TYR A 113 4.12 5.64 -17.39
CA TYR A 113 3.75 5.83 -16.00
C TYR A 113 2.47 5.05 -15.70
N LYS A 114 2.47 4.34 -14.58
CA LYS A 114 1.31 3.61 -14.06
C LYS A 114 0.55 4.44 -13.05
N PHE A 115 -0.72 4.10 -12.83
CA PHE A 115 -1.51 4.64 -11.72
C PHE A 115 -0.68 4.67 -10.42
N GLN A 116 -0.73 5.82 -9.74
CA GLN A 116 0.01 6.17 -8.53
C GLN A 116 1.55 6.26 -8.65
N ASN A 117 2.12 6.20 -9.85
CA ASN A 117 3.50 6.65 -10.03
C ASN A 117 3.62 8.14 -9.68
N MET A 118 4.74 8.50 -9.05
CA MET A 118 5.05 9.89 -8.75
C MET A 118 6.18 10.39 -9.65
N ILE A 119 6.10 11.63 -10.13
CA ILE A 119 7.14 12.26 -10.95
C ILE A 119 7.37 13.69 -10.52
N THR A 120 8.52 14.24 -10.87
CA THR A 120 8.76 15.68 -10.84
C THR A 120 8.64 16.31 -12.23
N TYR A 121 7.99 17.46 -12.31
CA TYR A 121 7.88 18.25 -13.54
C TYR A 121 7.89 19.74 -13.20
N ASN A 122 8.81 20.50 -13.78
CA ASN A 122 9.06 21.91 -13.46
C ASN A 122 9.29 22.21 -11.96
N GLY A 123 9.80 21.22 -11.21
CA GLY A 123 10.06 21.31 -9.77
C GLY A 123 8.89 20.88 -8.88
N ASP A 124 7.69 20.72 -9.43
CA ASP A 124 6.51 20.26 -8.69
C ASP A 124 6.41 18.74 -8.72
N LEU A 125 5.80 18.16 -7.68
CA LEU A 125 5.53 16.72 -7.57
C LEU A 125 4.11 16.42 -8.06
N TYR A 126 4.01 15.46 -8.98
CA TYR A 126 2.74 14.99 -9.51
C TYR A 126 2.56 13.49 -9.24
N LEU A 127 1.31 13.12 -8.97
CA LEU A 127 0.84 11.75 -8.88
C LEU A 127 0.07 11.41 -10.16
N CYS A 128 0.39 10.28 -10.78
CA CYS A 128 -0.34 9.76 -11.92
C CYS A 128 -1.69 9.18 -11.46
N THR A 129 -2.80 9.76 -11.88
CA THR A 129 -4.16 9.31 -11.52
C THR A 129 -4.75 8.33 -12.53
N LYS A 130 -4.12 8.19 -13.71
CA LYS A 130 -4.45 7.21 -14.74
C LYS A 130 -3.23 6.97 -15.62
N ASP A 131 -2.95 5.70 -15.95
CA ASP A 131 -1.84 5.28 -16.82
C ASP A 131 -1.58 6.27 -17.96
N ALA A 132 -0.34 6.74 -18.06
CA ALA A 132 0.05 7.84 -18.93
C ALA A 132 1.39 7.56 -19.62
N LYS A 133 1.44 7.80 -20.94
CA LYS A 133 2.67 7.78 -21.74
C LYS A 133 2.63 8.92 -22.75
N GLY A 134 3.68 9.72 -22.80
CA GLY A 134 3.71 10.93 -23.64
C GLY A 134 2.73 12.04 -23.23
N ILE A 135 1.96 11.86 -22.15
CA ILE A 135 1.01 12.87 -21.64
C ILE A 135 1.72 13.74 -20.61
N VAL A 136 1.78 15.04 -20.85
CA VAL A 136 2.44 15.99 -19.97
C VAL A 136 1.69 16.17 -18.63
N PRO A 137 2.41 16.38 -17.50
CA PRO A 137 1.82 16.53 -16.16
C PRO A 137 0.87 17.71 -15.95
N THR A 138 0.70 18.58 -16.95
CA THR A 138 -0.31 19.65 -16.94
C THR A 138 -1.73 19.15 -17.22
N SER A 139 -1.88 17.92 -17.74
CA SER A 139 -3.20 17.32 -17.98
C SER A 139 -3.80 16.75 -16.69
N THR A 140 -4.87 17.37 -16.20
CA THR A 140 -5.61 16.96 -15.00
C THR A 140 -6.35 15.62 -15.17
N ALA A 141 -6.48 15.11 -16.39
CA ALA A 141 -7.09 13.82 -16.67
C ALA A 141 -6.21 12.63 -16.24
N ASN A 142 -4.89 12.84 -16.15
CA ASN A 142 -3.91 11.78 -15.89
C ASN A 142 -2.97 12.10 -14.73
N TRP A 143 -2.92 13.36 -14.30
CA TRP A 143 -1.97 13.84 -13.31
C TRP A 143 -2.66 14.73 -12.29
N GLN A 144 -2.35 14.49 -11.02
CA GLN A 144 -2.73 15.34 -9.91
C GLN A 144 -1.45 15.95 -9.32
N LYS A 145 -1.40 17.28 -9.22
CA LYS A 145 -0.31 17.94 -8.49
C LYS A 145 -0.49 17.66 -6.99
N ILE A 146 0.52 17.09 -6.35
CA ILE A 146 0.46 16.72 -4.92
C ILE A 146 1.46 17.51 -4.07
N SER A 147 2.43 18.17 -4.68
CA SER A 147 3.27 19.16 -4.01
C SER A 147 3.73 20.20 -5.02
N THR A 148 3.73 21.46 -4.60
CA THR A 148 4.38 22.55 -5.34
C THR A 148 5.77 22.71 -4.76
N LYS A 149 6.76 23.00 -5.59
CA LYS A 149 8.05 23.46 -5.06
C LYS A 149 7.79 24.64 -4.12
N GLY A 150 8.43 24.65 -2.97
CA GLY A 150 8.45 25.86 -2.17
C GLY A 150 9.16 26.96 -2.95
N ASP A 151 8.49 28.06 -3.28
CA ASP A 151 9.17 29.27 -3.78
C ASP A 151 10.13 29.83 -2.74
N LYS A 152 9.89 29.48 -1.47
CA LYS A 152 10.85 29.61 -0.38
C LYS A 152 11.94 28.55 -0.48
N GLY A 153 12.87 28.79 -1.39
CA GLY A 153 14.27 28.77 -0.97
C GLY A 153 14.48 29.95 -0.01
N ASP A 154 13.84 29.95 1.17
CA ASP A 154 14.25 30.87 2.23
C ASP A 154 15.73 30.58 2.39
N THR A 155 16.54 31.60 2.13
CA THR A 155 17.99 31.56 2.22
C THR A 155 18.32 31.51 3.71
N GLY A 156 17.96 30.40 4.36
CA GLY A 156 18.12 30.19 5.79
C GLY A 156 19.32 29.30 6.10
N LEU A 157 19.87 28.58 5.12
CA LEU A 157 20.98 27.65 5.37
C LEU A 157 22.34 28.07 4.77
N ASN A 158 22.39 28.98 3.80
CA ASN A 158 23.65 29.38 3.15
C ASN A 158 23.79 30.89 3.05
N VAL A 159 23.58 31.61 4.16
CA VAL A 159 23.93 33.03 4.23
C VAL A 159 25.41 33.15 4.59
N TYR A 160 26.23 33.69 3.68
CA TYR A 160 27.67 33.87 3.89
C TYR A 160 27.99 35.32 4.21
N TYR A 161 28.26 35.63 5.48
CA TYR A 161 28.64 36.99 5.86
C TYR A 161 30.01 37.36 5.29
N LYS A 162 30.06 38.45 4.51
CA LYS A 162 31.25 38.98 3.82
C LYS A 162 31.85 40.22 4.50
N GLY A 163 31.30 40.65 5.65
CA GLY A 163 31.69 41.89 6.32
C GLY A 163 30.89 43.11 5.81
N SER A 164 31.39 44.31 6.04
CA SER A 164 30.73 45.54 5.58
C SER A 164 30.70 45.62 4.04
N TYR A 165 29.61 46.19 3.51
CA TYR A 165 29.41 46.38 2.08
C TYR A 165 30.53 47.21 1.44
N SER A 166 31.02 46.76 0.28
CA SER A 166 31.97 47.47 -0.55
C SER A 166 31.38 47.71 -1.94
N ALA A 167 31.41 48.96 -2.40
CA ALA A 167 30.96 49.33 -3.74
C ALA A 167 31.86 48.78 -4.88
N THR A 168 33.02 48.22 -4.56
CA THR A 168 33.92 47.61 -5.56
C THR A 168 33.71 46.10 -5.74
N VAL A 169 32.83 45.49 -4.94
CA VAL A 169 32.64 44.04 -4.90
C VAL A 169 31.27 43.68 -5.49
N ALA A 170 31.25 42.63 -6.32
CA ALA A 170 30.01 41.97 -6.74
C ALA A 170 29.68 40.84 -5.76
N TYR A 171 28.41 40.72 -5.37
CA TYR A 171 27.95 39.78 -4.36
C TYR A 171 27.10 38.68 -5.01
N ALA A 172 27.30 37.43 -4.57
CA ALA A 172 26.57 36.28 -5.07
C ALA A 172 25.28 36.03 -4.28
N LEU A 173 24.35 35.27 -4.86
CA LEU A 173 23.15 34.80 -4.16
C LEU A 173 23.55 34.11 -2.84
N GLY A 174 23.00 34.61 -1.72
CA GLY A 174 23.30 34.13 -0.38
C GLY A 174 24.42 34.88 0.36
N ASP A 175 25.16 35.78 -0.28
CA ASP A 175 26.12 36.62 0.44
C ASP A 175 25.40 37.63 1.35
N ALA A 176 25.93 37.89 2.55
CA ALA A 176 25.42 38.91 3.45
C ALA A 176 26.47 39.97 3.77
N VAL A 177 26.00 41.21 3.92
CA VAL A 177 26.84 42.36 4.23
C VAL A 177 26.21 43.24 5.30
N ASP A 178 27.05 43.91 6.07
CA ASP A 178 26.65 45.04 6.91
C ASP A 178 26.59 46.32 6.07
N TYR A 179 25.50 47.08 6.20
CA TYR A 179 25.35 48.38 5.57
C TYR A 179 24.48 49.30 6.44
N GLY A 180 25.10 50.35 6.99
CA GLY A 180 24.40 51.30 7.85
C GLY A 180 23.91 50.69 9.17
N GLY A 181 24.63 49.69 9.72
CA GLY A 181 24.27 49.01 10.97
C GLY A 181 23.17 47.95 10.83
N LEU A 182 22.78 47.63 9.59
CA LEU A 182 21.79 46.62 9.26
C LEU A 182 22.43 45.52 8.41
N ILE A 183 21.99 44.28 8.61
CA ILE A 183 22.45 43.13 7.83
C ILE A 183 21.52 42.91 6.64
N TYR A 184 22.08 42.91 5.44
CA TYR A 184 21.38 42.58 4.20
C TYR A 184 21.96 41.30 3.62
N TYR A 185 21.11 40.46 3.03
CA TYR A 185 21.57 39.33 2.21
C TYR A 185 21.15 39.50 0.75
N CYS A 186 22.02 39.05 -0.14
CA CYS A 186 21.86 39.12 -1.58
C CYS A 186 20.91 38.00 -2.03
N LYS A 187 19.73 38.38 -2.51
CA LYS A 187 18.71 37.45 -3.04
C LYS A 187 18.78 37.30 -4.57
N LYS A 188 19.66 38.05 -5.22
CA LYS A 188 19.98 37.99 -6.65
C LYS A 188 21.37 38.57 -6.86
N ALA A 189 22.24 37.83 -7.55
CA ALA A 189 23.64 38.24 -7.77
C ALA A 189 23.75 39.68 -8.29
N THR A 190 24.67 40.46 -7.72
CA THR A 190 24.83 41.88 -8.02
C THR A 190 26.02 42.15 -8.92
N THR A 191 26.06 43.34 -9.52
CA THR A 191 27.30 43.92 -10.06
C THR A 191 27.95 44.84 -9.02
N ALA A 192 29.24 45.10 -9.16
CA ALA A 192 29.95 46.05 -8.30
C ALA A 192 29.23 47.42 -8.30
N GLY A 193 29.00 47.96 -7.10
CA GLY A 193 28.33 49.25 -6.89
C GLY A 193 26.83 49.16 -6.64
N THR A 194 26.23 47.96 -6.69
CA THR A 194 24.80 47.77 -6.35
C THR A 194 24.60 47.85 -4.84
N ALA A 195 24.09 48.99 -4.37
CA ALA A 195 23.91 49.25 -2.94
C ALA A 195 22.90 48.30 -2.28
N PRO A 196 23.07 47.95 -0.99
CA PRO A 196 22.14 47.11 -0.23
C PRO A 196 20.71 47.66 -0.09
N THR A 197 20.50 48.93 -0.41
CA THR A 197 19.18 49.57 -0.48
C THR A 197 18.39 49.21 -1.75
N ASP A 198 19.01 48.60 -2.77
CA ASP A 198 18.30 48.07 -3.93
C ASP A 198 17.51 46.80 -3.54
N ALA A 199 16.22 46.98 -3.30
CA ALA A 199 15.29 45.92 -2.95
C ALA A 199 15.10 44.85 -4.06
N THR A 200 15.64 45.05 -5.27
CA THR A 200 15.65 44.02 -6.32
C THR A 200 16.70 42.95 -6.04
N SER A 201 17.85 43.36 -5.52
CA SER A 201 19.04 42.53 -5.39
C SER A 201 19.31 42.10 -3.95
N TRP A 202 18.86 42.91 -3.00
CA TRP A 202 19.10 42.75 -1.58
C TRP A 202 17.81 42.57 -0.78
N PHE A 203 17.93 41.95 0.38
CA PHE A 203 16.85 41.76 1.33
C PHE A 203 17.38 41.99 2.75
N LEU A 204 16.65 42.77 3.55
CA LEU A 204 17.01 43.03 4.94
C LEU A 204 16.80 41.77 5.80
N PHE A 205 17.84 41.34 6.53
CA PHE A 205 17.84 40.10 7.32
C PHE A 205 16.98 40.23 8.58
N ASP A 206 17.14 41.30 9.35
CA ASP A 206 16.33 41.58 10.53
C ASP A 206 15.23 42.60 10.19
N LYS A 207 13.98 42.22 10.44
CA LYS A 207 12.81 43.05 10.14
C LYS A 207 12.46 44.00 11.26
N THR A 208 13.18 44.01 12.38
CA THR A 208 12.94 44.94 13.49
C THR A 208 14.06 45.96 13.56
N ILE A 209 13.73 47.25 13.44
CA ILE A 209 14.69 48.35 13.60
C ILE A 209 14.25 49.22 14.78
N VAL A 210 15.19 49.56 15.65
CA VAL A 210 14.98 50.46 16.78
C VAL A 210 15.91 51.66 16.62
N SER A 211 15.39 52.85 16.35
CA SER A 211 16.20 54.06 16.08
C SER A 211 15.44 55.36 16.35
N GLN A 212 16.18 56.45 16.62
CA GLN A 212 15.60 57.82 16.75
C GLN A 212 15.24 58.44 15.40
N THR A 213 15.94 58.05 14.34
CA THR A 213 15.69 58.54 12.97
C THR A 213 14.95 57.48 12.16
N THR A 214 14.00 57.90 11.31
CA THR A 214 13.26 57.00 10.41
C THR A 214 14.24 56.19 9.55
N PRO A 215 14.03 54.87 9.38
CA PRO A 215 14.87 54.05 8.54
C PRO A 215 14.88 54.57 7.10
N PRO A 216 16.06 54.64 6.45
CA PRO A 216 16.19 55.20 5.10
C PRO A 216 15.51 54.37 4.00
N THR A 217 15.04 53.16 4.31
CA THR A 217 14.32 52.28 3.37
C THR A 217 13.10 51.65 4.04
N THR A 218 11.94 51.75 3.42
CA THR A 218 10.73 51.01 3.82
C THR A 218 10.65 49.72 3.01
N GLN A 219 10.52 48.58 3.70
CA GLN A 219 10.34 47.27 3.07
C GLN A 219 9.09 46.60 3.66
N GLN A 220 8.37 45.83 2.84
CA GLN A 220 7.15 45.13 3.26
C GLN A 220 7.45 44.21 4.46
N GLY A 221 6.79 44.45 5.59
CA GLY A 221 6.97 43.70 6.83
C GLY A 221 8.10 44.20 7.75
N LEU A 222 8.70 45.36 7.47
CA LEU A 222 9.58 46.06 8.40
C LEU A 222 8.79 46.62 9.58
N ILE A 223 9.23 46.32 10.80
CA ILE A 223 8.74 46.89 12.05
C ILE A 223 9.79 47.91 12.50
N TRP A 224 9.42 49.19 12.55
CA TRP A 224 10.25 50.24 13.11
C TRP A 224 9.69 50.69 14.45
N ILE A 225 10.54 50.72 15.47
CA ILE A 225 10.24 51.24 16.81
C ILE A 225 11.04 52.52 16.97
N GLU A 226 10.34 53.64 17.03
CA GLU A 226 10.95 54.95 17.27
C GLU A 226 11.38 55.08 18.74
N LEU A 227 12.64 55.46 18.95
CA LEU A 227 13.13 55.83 20.28
C LEU A 227 12.80 57.30 20.57
N ILE A 228 11.84 57.54 21.45
CA ILE A 228 11.54 58.89 21.94
C ILE A 228 12.50 59.19 23.09
N SER A 229 13.43 60.15 22.89
CA SER A 229 14.25 60.72 23.96
C SER A 229 13.57 61.92 24.60
#